data_AF-A0A087UZP2-F1
#
_entry.id   AF-A0A087UZP2-F1
#
_cell.length_a   1.000
_cell.length_b   1.000
_cell.length_c   1.000
_cell.angle_alpha   90.00
_cell.angle_beta   90.00
_cell.angle_gamma   90.00
#
_symmetry.space_group_name_H-M   'P 1'
#
loop_
_entity.id
_entity.type
_entity.pdbx_description
1 polymer ?
#
loop_
_entity_poly.entity_id
_entity_poly.type
_entity_poly.pdbx_seq_one_letter_code
_entity_poly.pdbx_strand_id
1 'polypeptide(L)' 'MKIKLKPVVFKPRETREYWFCNCKQTKNRPFCDGSHNSPFVQAAQSVIRR' A
#
# COMPACT_ATOMS: atom_id res chain seq x y z
N MET A 1 -3.10 -1.25 22.79
CA MET A 1 -3.34 -1.22 21.32
C MET A 1 -2.25 -2.04 20.62
N LYS A 2 -2.57 -3.16 19.95
CA LYS A 2 -1.56 -4.00 19.26
C LYS A 2 -1.56 -3.65 17.76
N ILE A 3 -0.59 -2.84 17.32
CA ILE A 3 -0.43 -2.47 15.91
C ILE A 3 0.17 -3.68 15.16
N LYS A 4 -0.61 -4.30 14.26
CA LYS A 4 -0.17 -5.48 13.49
C LYS A 4 0.71 -5.13 12.30
N LEU A 5 0.57 -3.93 11.73
CA LEU A 5 1.33 -3.49 10.56
C LEU A 5 2.56 -2.70 11.00
N LYS A 6 3.75 -3.24 10.71
CA LYS A 6 5.03 -2.55 10.89
C LYS A 6 5.48 -1.87 9.59
N PRO A 7 6.27 -0.78 9.65
CA PRO A 7 6.94 -0.21 8.49
C PRO A 7 7.79 -1.27 7.76
N VAL A 8 7.86 -1.15 6.44
CA VAL A 8 8.72 -2.01 5.61
C VAL A 8 9.87 -1.14 5.13
N VAL A 9 11.09 -1.53 5.50
CA VAL A 9 12.31 -0.89 5.01
C VAL A 9 12.57 -1.40 3.60
N PHE A 10 12.64 -0.49 2.63
CA PHE A 10 12.98 -0.82 1.25
C PHE A 10 14.32 -0.16 0.90
N LYS A 11 15.28 -0.96 0.45
CA LYS A 11 16.59 -0.50 -0.04
C LYS A 11 16.68 -0.91 -1.52
N PRO A 12 16.51 0.01 -2.48
CA PRO A 12 16.61 -0.34 -3.90
C PRO A 12 18.04 -0.74 -4.25
N ARG A 13 18.17 -1.71 -5.17
CA ARG A 13 19.49 -2.13 -5.71
C ARG A 13 19.91 -1.29 -6.92
N GLU A 14 18.93 -0.69 -7.61
CA GLU A 14 19.12 0.03 -8.85
C GLU A 14 18.17 1.22 -8.93
N THR A 15 18.56 2.24 -9.70
CA THR A 15 17.71 3.41 -9.96
C THR A 15 16.69 3.05 -11.03
N ARG A 16 15.44 2.93 -10.61
CA ARG A 16 14.30 2.74 -11.51
C ARG A 16 13.03 3.24 -10.84
N GLU A 17 11.94 3.25 -11.59
CA GLU A 17 10.63 3.50 -11.04
C GLU A 17 10.12 2.31 -10.23
N TYR A 18 9.62 2.58 -9.03
CA TYR A 18 9.00 1.60 -8.15
C TYR A 18 7.60 2.07 -7.77
N TRP A 19 6.61 1.20 -7.98
CA TRP A 19 5.21 1.50 -7.70
C TRP A 19 4.85 0.98 -6.30
N PHE A 20 4.79 1.88 -5.31
CA PHE A 20 4.43 1.51 -3.94
C PHE A 20 2.92 1.48 -3.71
N CYS A 21 2.49 0.61 -2.80
CA CYS A 21 1.09 0.51 -2.41
C CYS A 21 0.67 1.66 -1.49
N ASN A 22 -0.33 2.43 -1.93
CA ASN A 22 -0.98 3.46 -1.12
C ASN A 22 -2.28 2.98 -0.44
N CYS A 23 -3.05 2.09 -1.07
CA CYS A 23 -4.33 1.62 -0.51
C CYS A 23 -4.19 0.66 0.69
N LYS A 24 -2.99 0.14 0.94
CA LYS A 24 -2.65 -0.82 2.02
C LYS A 24 -3.38 -2.18 1.95
N GLN A 25 -3.97 -2.50 0.81
CA GLN A 25 -4.64 -3.79 0.56
C GLN A 25 -3.83 -4.77 -0.30
N THR A 26 -2.59 -4.42 -0.67
CA THR A 26 -1.73 -5.31 -1.46
C THR A 26 -1.35 -6.57 -0.69
N LYS A 27 -1.24 -7.68 -1.41
CA LYS A 27 -0.62 -8.93 -0.94
C LYS A 27 0.91 -8.94 -1.14
N ASN A 28 1.43 -8.01 -1.94
CA ASN A 28 2.85 -7.91 -2.31
C ASN A 28 3.53 -6.66 -1.72
N ARG A 29 3.42 -6.47 -0.39
CA ARG A 29 4.04 -5.32 0.29
C ARG A 29 5.57 -5.29 0.02
N PRO A 30 6.16 -4.14 -0.32
CA PRO A 30 5.61 -2.78 -0.31
C PRO A 30 4.96 -2.31 -1.62
N PHE A 31 4.93 -3.15 -2.64
CA PHE A 31 4.61 -2.78 -4.02
C PHE A 31 3.11 -2.82 -4.32
N CYS A 32 2.73 -2.15 -5.40
CA CYS A 32 1.39 -2.23 -5.96
C CYS A 32 1.21 -3.54 -6.75
N ASP A 33 0.08 -4.21 -6.56
CA ASP A 33 -0.31 -5.44 -7.27
C ASP A 33 -1.68 -5.30 -7.97
N GLY A 34 -2.18 -4.07 -8.11
CA GLY A 34 -3.49 -3.80 -8.71
C GLY A 34 -4.69 -3.99 -7.77
N SER A 35 -4.51 -4.45 -6.51
CA SER A 35 -5.61 -4.62 -5.55
C SER A 35 -6.41 -3.33 -5.30
N HIS A 36 -5.79 -2.17 -5.55
CA HIS A 36 -6.46 -0.87 -5.45
C HIS A 36 -7.63 -0.72 -6.42
N ASN A 37 -7.67 -1.44 -7.53
CA ASN A 37 -8.77 -1.37 -8.51
C ASN A 37 -10.03 -2.14 -8.09
N SER A 38 -9.98 -2.91 -7.01
CA SER A 38 -11.15 -3.66 -6.57
C SER A 38 -12.25 -2.70 -6.06
N PRO A 39 -13.54 -2.99 -6.35
CA PRO A 39 -14.64 -2.13 -5.92
C PRO A 39 -14.66 -1.86 -4.42
N PHE A 40 -14.30 -2.86 -3.62
CA PHE A 40 -14.19 -2.73 -2.16
C PHE A 40 -13.20 -1.64 -1.73
N VAL A 41 -12.07 -1.53 -2.42
CA VAL A 41 -11.01 -0.57 -2.08
C VAL A 41 -11.34 0.83 -2.60
N GLN A 42 -11.99 0.92 -3.75
CA GLN A 42 -12.43 2.20 -4.33
C GLN A 42 -13.61 2.83 -3.57
N ALA A 43 -14.52 2.01 -3.05
CA ALA A 43 -15.64 2.48 -2.23
C ALA A 43 -15.24 2.80 -0.78
N ALA A 44 -14.02 2.45 -0.36
CA ALA A 44 -13.57 2.69 1.00
C ALA A 44 -13.39 4.20 1.26
N GLN A 45 -14.12 4.74 2.23
CA GLN A 45 -14.03 6.14 2.61
C GLN A 45 -12.69 6.40 3.32
N SER A 46 -11.91 7.38 2.85
CA SER A 46 -10.69 7.79 3.56
C SER A 46 -11.07 8.42 4.90
N VAL A 47 -10.75 7.74 6.00
CA VAL A 47 -11.02 8.23 7.36
C VAL A 47 -10.13 9.41 7.76
N ILE A 48 -9.06 9.67 7.00
CA ILE A 48 -8.25 10.87 7.14
C ILE A 48 -8.93 11.96 6.32
N ARG A 49 -9.87 12.67 6.96
CA ARG A 49 -10.30 13.98 6.47
C ARG A 49 -9.12 14.94 6.68
N ARG A 50 -8.77 15.70 5.65
CA ARG A 50 -7.96 16.91 5.85
C ARG A 50 -8.71 17.87 6.77
#